data_AF-A0A5R9P1E0-F1
#
_entry.id   AF-A0A5R9P1E0-F1
#
_cell.length_a   1.000
_cell.length_b   1.000
_cell.length_c   1.000
_cell.angle_alpha   90.00
_cell.angle_beta   90.00
_cell.angle_gamma   90.00
#
_symmetry.space_group_name_H-M   'P 1'
#
loop_
_entity.id
_entity.type
_entity.pdbx_description
1 polymer ?
#
loop_
_entity_poly.entity_id
_entity_poly.type
_entity_poly.pdbx_seq_one_letter_code
_entity_poly.pdbx_strand_id
1 'polypeptide(L)' 'MNSHFQISDREFRVTDIGTRTIIAVRITEKEKADPSWLNGPPYAIAELVFDEDDFEAIEPVPVD' A
#
# COMPACT_ATOMS: atom_id res chain seq x y z
N MET A 1 5.91 -9.82 -2.37
CA MET A 1 5.62 -9.52 -0.95
C MET A 1 4.11 -9.36 -0.80
N ASN A 2 3.51 -9.91 0.25
CA ASN A 2 2.11 -9.64 0.64
C ASN A 2 2.08 -8.67 1.83
N SER A 3 3.02 -7.73 1.87
CA SER A 3 3.16 -6.80 2.97
C SER A 3 2.13 -5.68 2.80
N HIS A 4 1.43 -5.38 3.89
CA HIS A 4 0.48 -4.29 3.97
C HIS A 4 0.83 -3.42 5.18
N PHE A 5 0.45 -2.15 5.12
CA PHE A 5 0.53 -1.22 6.25
C PHE A 5 -0.69 -0.30 6.24
N GLN A 6 -0.88 0.44 7.32
CA GLN A 6 -1.92 1.46 7.43
C GLN A 6 -1.33 2.83 7.74
N ILE A 7 -2.03 3.87 7.29
CA ILE A 7 -1.86 5.23 7.76
C ILE A 7 -3.24 5.73 8.14
N SER A 8 -3.44 6.04 9.43
CA SER A 8 -4.77 6.32 9.99
C SER A 8 -5.75 5.18 9.68
N ASP A 9 -6.82 5.44 8.92
CA ASP A 9 -7.86 4.47 8.56
C ASP A 9 -7.67 3.85 7.16
N ARG A 10 -6.48 4.00 6.55
CA ARG A 10 -6.23 3.66 5.15
C ARG A 10 -5.23 2.53 5.04
N GLU A 11 -5.62 1.46 4.35
CA GLU A 11 -4.77 0.31 4.07
C GLU A 11 -4.02 0.48 2.75
N PHE A 12 -2.76 0.08 2.74
CA PHE A 12 -1.88 0.10 1.58
C PHE A 12 -1.21 -1.26 1.39
N ARG A 13 -1.18 -1.74 0.14
CA ARG A 13 -0.41 -2.92 -0.26
C ARG A 13 0.91 -2.47 -0.87
N VAL A 14 2.00 -2.97 -0.31
CA VAL A 14 3.36 -2.66 -0.77
C VAL A 14 3.62 -3.30 -2.14
N THR A 15 4.15 -2.51 -3.07
CA THR A 15 4.59 -2.95 -4.41
C THR A 15 6.11 -2.95 -4.55
N ASP A 16 6.83 -2.05 -3.86
CA ASP A 16 8.29 -2.02 -3.79
C ASP A 16 8.80 -1.44 -2.46
N ILE A 17 10.01 -1.82 -2.04
CA ILE A 17 10.69 -1.30 -0.84
C ILE A 17 12.12 -0.92 -1.21
N GLY A 18 12.41 0.38 -1.13
CA GLY A 18 13.74 0.94 -1.22
C GLY A 18 14.36 1.21 0.16
N THR A 19 15.58 1.74 0.19
CA THR A 19 16.28 2.04 1.44
C THR A 19 15.64 3.19 2.24
N ARG A 20 14.98 4.14 1.56
CA ARG A 20 14.36 5.32 2.18
C ARG A 20 12.91 5.55 1.74
N THR A 21 12.36 4.62 0.95
CA THR A 21 11.02 4.77 0.38
C THR A 21 10.29 3.45 0.36
N ILE A 22 8.98 3.50 0.59
CA ILE A 22 8.05 2.40 0.32
C ILE A 22 7.15 2.86 -0.83
N ILE A 23 6.96 2.00 -1.83
CA ILE A 23 5.99 2.24 -2.90
C ILE A 23 4.81 1.31 -2.65
N ALA A 24 3.59 1.86 -2.67
CA ALA A 24 2.40 1.10 -2.39
C ALA A 24 1.17 1.62 -3.13
N VAL A 25 0.17 0.74 -3.27
CA VAL A 25 -1.15 1.08 -3.77
C VAL A 25 -2.15 1.07 -2.63
N ARG A 26 -3.09 2.02 -2.63
CA ARG A 26 -4.16 2.07 -1.62
C ARG A 26 -5.19 0.99 -1.88
N ILE A 27 -5.57 0.26 -0.84
CA ILE A 27 -6.66 -0.72 -0.88
C ILE A 27 -7.92 -0.08 -0.31
N THR A 28 -8.97 0.00 -1.13
CA THR A 28 -10.31 0.40 -0.70
C THR A 28 -11.30 -0.73 -0.97
N GLU A 29 -12.57 -0.52 -0.62
CA GLU A 29 -13.63 -1.48 -0.95
C GLU A 29 -13.78 -1.72 -2.46
N LYS A 30 -13.35 -0.79 -3.31
CA LYS A 30 -13.35 -0.98 -4.77
C LYS A 30 -12.35 -2.05 -5.20
N GLU A 31 -11.12 -1.96 -4.73
CA GLU A 31 -10.07 -2.93 -5.06
C GLU A 31 -10.34 -4.29 -4.39
N LYS A 32 -11.04 -4.32 -3.25
CA LYS A 32 -11.52 -5.56 -2.65
C LYS A 32 -12.63 -6.21 -3.49
N ALA A 33 -13.52 -5.41 -4.09
CA ALA A 33 -14.60 -5.90 -4.95
C ALA A 33 -14.10 -6.37 -6.33
N ASP A 34 -13.05 -5.72 -6.88
CA ASP A 34 -12.37 -6.13 -8.11
C ASP A 34 -10.85 -6.20 -7.91
N PRO A 35 -10.33 -7.33 -7.39
CA PRO A 35 -8.90 -7.50 -7.14
C PRO A 35 -8.03 -7.45 -8.40
N SER A 36 -8.62 -7.52 -9.60
CA SER A 36 -7.87 -7.46 -10.86
C SER A 36 -7.14 -6.13 -11.05
N TRP A 37 -7.58 -5.07 -10.36
CA TRP A 37 -6.93 -3.75 -10.36
C TRP A 37 -5.54 -3.78 -9.72
N LEU A 38 -5.29 -4.78 -8.88
CA LEU A 38 -4.01 -5.03 -8.21
C LEU A 38 -3.12 -6.01 -8.99
N ASN A 39 -3.51 -6.41 -10.19
CA ASN A 39 -2.66 -7.16 -11.10
C ASN A 39 -1.73 -6.18 -11.82
N GLY A 40 -0.43 -6.31 -11.61
CA GLY A 40 0.57 -5.45 -12.24
C GLY A 40 1.97 -6.04 -12.15
N PRO A 41 2.99 -5.28 -12.60
CA PRO A 41 2.87 -3.96 -13.24
C PRO A 41 2.46 -4.01 -14.74
N PRO A 42 1.80 -2.94 -15.28
CA PRO A 42 1.28 -1.79 -14.55
C PRO A 42 -0.03 -2.13 -13.81
N TYR A 43 -0.22 -1.56 -12.63
CA TYR A 43 -1.49 -1.66 -11.88
C TYR A 43 -2.56 -0.74 -12.49
N ALA A 44 -3.84 -1.06 -12.28
CA ALA A 44 -4.94 -0.20 -12.74
C ALA A 44 -5.12 1.06 -11.85
N ILE A 45 -4.40 1.12 -10.72
CA ILE A 45 -4.42 2.22 -9.75
C ILE A 45 -3.02 2.82 -9.58
N ALA A 46 -2.99 4.07 -9.13
CA ALA A 46 -1.74 4.79 -8.91
C ALA A 46 -0.96 4.21 -7.72
N GLU A 47 0.33 4.04 -7.94
CA GLU A 47 1.30 3.85 -6.87
C GLU A 47 1.60 5.19 -6.19
N LEU A 48 1.81 5.13 -4.88
CA LEU A 48 2.21 6.25 -4.03
C LEU A 48 3.58 5.94 -3.44
N VAL A 49 4.41 6.98 -3.35
CA VAL A 49 5.72 6.91 -2.71
C VAL A 49 5.59 7.48 -1.32
N PHE A 50 6.01 6.69 -0.33
CA PHE A 50 6.13 7.09 1.07
C PHE A 50 7.62 7.16 1.39
N ASP A 51 8.10 8.31 1.82
CA ASP A 51 9.50 8.50 2.21
C ASP A 51 9.67 8.50 3.73
N GLU A 52 10.87 8.84 4.19
CA GLU A 52 11.22 8.83 5.62
C GLU A 52 10.37 9.78 6.48
N ASP A 53 9.85 10.87 5.92
CA ASP A 53 8.98 11.80 6.65
C ASP A 53 7.59 11.17 6.87
N ASP A 54 7.18 10.22 6.02
CA ASP A 54 5.91 9.51 6.16
C ASP A 54 5.97 8.36 7.18
N PHE A 55 7.17 7.86 7.52
CA PHE A 55 7.34 6.63 8.28
C PHE A 55 6.79 6.70 9.71
N GLU A 56 6.73 7.89 10.32
CA GLU A 56 6.14 8.07 11.65
C GLU A 56 4.63 7.80 11.70
N ALA A 57 3.95 7.91 10.56
CA ALA A 57 2.51 7.67 10.43
C ALA A 57 2.18 6.24 9.99
N ILE A 58 3.18 5.41 9.69
CA ILE A 58 3.01 4.04 9.22
C ILE A 58 2.79 3.11 10.41
N GLU A 59 1.64 2.44 10.40
CA GLU A 59 1.26 1.44 11.38
C GLU A 59 1.16 0.06 10.71
N PRO A 60 1.53 -1.03 11.41
CA PRO A 60 1.24 -2.38 10.91
C PRO A 60 -0.27 -2.59 10.82
N VAL A 61 -0.75 -3.31 9.80
CA VAL A 61 -2.16 -3.72 9.76
C VAL A 61 -2.46 -4.58 11.00
N PRO A 62 -3.53 -4.29 11.76
CA PRO A 62 -3.96 -5.15 12.85
C PRO A 62 -4.13 -6.60 12.39
N VAL A 63 -3.62 -7.55 13.17
CA VAL A 63 -3.89 -8.97 12.97
C VAL A 63 -5.14 -9.30 13.77
N ASP A 64 -6.19 -9.78 13.10
CA ASP A 64 -7.40 -10.31 13.74
C ASP A 64 -7.10 -11.50 14.67
#